data_AF-A0A849FFH9-F1
#
_entry.id   AF-A0A849FFH9-F1
#
_cell.length_a   1.000
_cell.length_b   1.000
_cell.length_c   1.000
_cell.angle_alpha   90.00
_cell.angle_beta   90.00
_cell.angle_gamma   90.00
#
_symmetry.space_group_name_H-M   'P 1'
#
loop_
_entity.id
_entity.type
_entity.pdbx_description
1 polymer ?
#
loop_
_entity_poly.entity_id
_entity_poly.type
_entity_poly.pdbx_seq_one_letter_code
_entity_poly.pdbx_strand_id
1 'polypeptide(L)'
;MAFDIEMIKSVYAKMTKRVDKAREIVGKPLTLSEKILYSHLWDGTPSKAFVRGKDYVDFAPDRIACQDATAQMALLQFMQAGKPKVA
;
A
#
# COMPACT_ATOMS: atom_id res chain seq x y z
N MET A 1 15.15 -1.09 -19.01
CA MET A 1 14.38 0.08 -18.54
C MET A 1 13.60 -0.36 -17.33
N ALA A 2 13.69 0.31 -16.18
CA ALA A 2 12.87 -0.06 -15.03
C ALA A 2 11.41 0.21 -15.39
N PHE A 3 10.60 -0.84 -15.49
CA PHE A 3 9.15 -0.70 -15.52
C PHE A 3 8.70 0.11 -14.29
N ASP A 4 7.67 0.93 -14.44
CA ASP A 4 7.02 1.67 -13.36
C ASP A 4 7.86 2.76 -12.66
N ILE A 5 8.92 3.28 -13.32
CA ILE A 5 9.80 4.31 -12.72
C ILE A 5 9.08 5.59 -12.28
N GLU A 6 8.03 6.00 -13.00
CA GLU A 6 7.22 7.17 -12.65
C GLU A 6 6.38 6.93 -11.38
N MET A 7 5.81 5.73 -11.25
CA MET A 7 5.10 5.31 -10.04
C MET A 7 6.05 5.31 -8.84
N ILE A 8 7.23 4.71 -8.98
CA ILE A 8 8.25 4.66 -7.92
C ILE A 8 8.64 6.07 -7.46
N LYS A 9 8.89 6.99 -8.39
CA LYS A 9 9.20 8.40 -8.07
C LYS A 9 8.05 9.06 -7.31
N SER A 10 6.81 8.83 -7.73
CA SER A 10 5.60 9.38 -7.08
C SER A 10 5.44 8.88 -5.63
N VAL A 11 5.72 7.60 -5.37
CA VAL A 11 5.68 7.01 -4.03
C VAL A 11 6.73 7.68 -3.13
N TYR A 12 8.00 7.70 -3.56
CA TYR A 12 9.07 8.30 -2.75
C TYR A 12 8.89 9.79 -2.52
N ALA A 13 8.34 10.53 -3.51
CA ALA A 13 8.04 11.96 -3.35
C ALA A 13 7.01 12.23 -2.23
N LYS A 14 6.06 11.32 -1.99
CA LYS A 14 5.03 11.45 -0.96
C LYS A 14 5.43 10.82 0.38
N MET A 15 6.40 9.90 0.37
CA MET A 15 6.76 9.07 1.52
C MET A 15 7.19 9.89 2.74
N THR A 16 8.07 10.87 2.56
CA THR A 16 8.59 11.70 3.67
C THR A 16 7.47 12.34 4.48
N LYS A 17 6.55 13.05 3.80
CA LYS A 17 5.41 13.72 4.43
C LYS A 17 4.52 12.74 5.22
N ARG A 18 4.25 11.56 4.66
CA ARG A 18 3.40 10.55 5.32
C ARG A 18 4.09 9.94 6.55
N VAL A 19 5.39 9.65 6.43
CA VAL A 19 6.19 9.08 7.52
C VAL A 19 6.35 10.06 8.68
N ASP A 20 6.57 11.35 8.38
CA ASP A 20 6.68 12.37 9.42
C ASP A 20 5.36 12.54 10.16
N LYS A 21 4.23 12.56 9.42
CA LYS A 21 2.92 12.62 10.05
C LYS A 21 2.60 11.39 10.91
N ALA A 22 2.95 10.20 10.43
CA ALA A 22 2.81 8.97 11.20
C ALA A 22 3.63 9.02 12.49
N ARG A 23 4.86 9.57 12.45
CA ARG A 23 5.72 9.68 13.63
C ARG A 23 5.13 10.60 14.68
N GLU A 24 4.55 11.74 14.27
CA GLU A 24 3.83 12.65 15.18
C GLU A 24 2.67 11.95 15.89
N ILE A 25 1.84 11.23 15.13
CA ILE A 25 0.62 10.59 15.65
C ILE A 25 0.95 9.40 16.57
N VAL A 26 1.97 8.62 16.22
CA VAL A 26 2.35 7.42 16.97
C VAL A 26 3.20 7.78 18.20
N GLY A 27 3.87 8.95 18.21
CA GLY A 27 4.60 9.46 19.36
C GLY A 27 5.90 8.70 19.70
N LYS A 28 6.43 7.91 18.77
CA LYS A 28 7.68 7.15 18.94
C LYS A 28 8.38 6.91 17.59
N PRO A 29 9.67 6.51 17.59
CA PRO A 29 10.36 6.11 16.36
C PRO A 29 9.64 4.96 15.65
N LEU A 30 9.57 5.05 14.32
CA LEU A 30 8.96 4.03 13.45
C LEU A 30 10.03 3.07 12.92
N THR A 31 9.71 1.78 12.93
CA THR A 31 10.45 0.75 12.20
C THR A 31 10.35 0.95 10.68
N LEU A 32 11.21 0.29 9.90
CA LEU A 32 11.15 0.37 8.43
C LEU A 32 9.79 -0.13 7.91
N SER A 33 9.31 -1.26 8.42
CA SER A 33 8.01 -1.81 8.03
C SER A 33 6.87 -0.84 8.33
N GLU A 34 6.88 -0.18 9.48
CA GLU A 34 5.88 0.85 9.80
C GLU A 34 5.97 2.04 8.83
N LYS A 35 7.17 2.52 8.51
CA LYS A 35 7.34 3.62 7.54
C LYS A 35 6.73 3.26 6.18
N ILE A 36 6.97 2.03 5.70
CA ILE A 36 6.40 1.54 4.43
C ILE A 36 4.89 1.40 4.54
N LEU A 37 4.35 0.79 5.60
CA LEU A 37 2.90 0.60 5.73
C LEU A 37 2.17 1.95 5.85
N TYR A 38 2.65 2.87 6.68
CA TYR A 38 2.08 4.21 6.80
C TYR A 38 2.20 5.03 5.51
N SER A 39 3.24 4.80 4.69
CA SER A 39 3.35 5.50 3.40
C SER A 39 2.37 4.99 2.35
N HIS A 40 1.84 3.78 2.48
CA HIS A 40 0.91 3.15 1.53
C HIS A 40 -0.53 3.08 2.04
N LEU A 41 -0.95 3.97 2.95
CA LEU A 41 -2.36 4.08 3.33
C LEU A 41 -3.23 4.54 2.15
N TRP A 42 -4.42 3.97 2.05
CA TRP A 42 -5.43 4.31 1.03
C TRP A 42 -5.91 5.77 1.16
N ASP A 43 -6.33 6.18 2.36
CA ASP A 43 -6.78 7.55 2.68
C ASP A 43 -5.63 8.59 2.64
N GLY A 44 -4.42 8.10 2.43
CA GLY A 44 -3.23 8.89 2.19
C GLY A 44 -2.52 9.35 3.45
N THR A 45 -2.87 10.51 3.99
CA THR A 45 -2.17 11.06 5.17
C THR A 45 -2.69 10.36 6.43
N PRO A 46 -1.82 9.77 7.28
CA PRO A 46 -2.25 9.12 8.50
C PRO A 46 -3.04 10.08 9.40
N SER A 47 -4.19 9.63 9.91
CA SER A 47 -5.08 10.41 10.80
C SER A 47 -5.17 9.85 12.23
N LYS A 48 -4.77 8.59 12.43
CA LYS A 48 -4.75 7.89 13.72
C LYS A 48 -3.57 6.93 13.81
N ALA A 49 -3.20 6.55 15.03
CA ALA A 49 -2.22 5.49 15.27
C ALA A 49 -2.91 4.13 15.13
N PHE A 50 -2.27 3.20 14.44
CA PHE A 50 -2.72 1.81 14.33
C PHE A 50 -2.03 0.90 15.35
N VAL A 51 -2.80 0.00 15.94
CA VAL A 51 -2.36 -0.98 16.93
C VAL A 51 -2.00 -2.30 16.25
N ARG A 52 -0.73 -2.72 16.44
CA ARG A 52 -0.20 -3.96 15.87
C ARG A 52 -1.02 -5.18 16.33
N GLY A 53 -1.36 -6.05 15.37
CA GLY A 53 -2.11 -7.27 15.64
C GLY A 53 -3.56 -7.07 16.07
N LYS A 54 -4.09 -5.85 15.99
CA LYS A 54 -5.48 -5.53 16.34
C LYS A 54 -6.22 -4.82 15.22
N ASP A 55 -5.60 -3.76 14.68
CA ASP A 55 -6.28 -2.95 13.68
C ASP A 55 -6.16 -3.55 12.29
N TYR A 56 -7.28 -3.63 11.58
CA TYR A 56 -7.31 -3.74 10.13
C TYR A 56 -7.04 -2.38 9.50
N VAL A 57 -6.21 -2.37 8.47
CA VAL A 57 -5.73 -1.14 7.84
C VAL A 57 -5.87 -1.26 6.33
N ASP A 58 -6.48 -0.24 5.73
CA ASP A 58 -6.64 -0.17 4.28
C ASP A 58 -5.39 0.41 3.64
N PHE A 59 -4.71 -0.44 2.85
CA PHE A 59 -3.53 -0.08 2.10
C PHE A 59 -3.85 0.06 0.61
N ALA A 60 -3.02 0.83 -0.09
CA ALA A 60 -2.97 0.95 -1.53
C ALA A 60 -1.69 0.26 -2.05
N PRO A 61 -1.73 -1.06 -2.36
CA PRO A 61 -0.57 -1.75 -2.92
C PRO A 61 -0.22 -1.22 -4.31
N ASP A 62 1.08 -1.10 -4.60
CA ASP A 62 1.53 -0.57 -5.90
C ASP A 62 1.47 -1.61 -7.03
N ARG A 63 1.53 -2.90 -6.69
CA ARG A 63 1.61 -4.01 -7.66
C ARG A 63 0.97 -5.28 -7.08
N ILE A 64 0.37 -6.06 -7.98
CA ILE A 64 -0.05 -7.44 -7.72
C ILE A 64 0.76 -8.36 -8.63
N ALA A 65 1.26 -9.47 -8.06
CA ALA A 65 1.88 -10.55 -8.81
C ALA A 65 1.22 -11.86 -8.38
N CYS A 66 0.78 -12.67 -9.34
CA CYS A 66 0.18 -13.98 -9.09
C CYS A 66 1.09 -15.05 -9.70
N GLN A 67 1.26 -16.17 -9.01
CA GLN A 67 1.94 -17.35 -9.55
C GLN A 67 0.91 -18.27 -10.18
N ASP A 68 1.29 -19.02 -11.23
CA ASP A 68 0.39 -19.81 -12.08
C ASP A 68 -0.65 -20.66 -11.32
N ALA A 69 -0.28 -21.31 -10.21
CA ALA A 69 -1.20 -22.14 -9.43
C ALA A 69 -2.29 -21.33 -8.69
N THR A 70 -2.06 -20.03 -8.47
CA THR A 70 -3.00 -19.11 -7.80
C THR A 70 -3.63 -18.10 -8.75
N ALA A 71 -2.99 -17.83 -9.89
CA ALA A 71 -3.42 -16.85 -10.86
C ALA A 71 -4.76 -17.21 -11.51
N GLN A 72 -5.00 -18.51 -11.77
CA GLN A 72 -6.22 -18.97 -12.44
C GLN A 72 -7.48 -18.54 -11.68
N MET A 73 -7.56 -18.82 -10.38
CA MET A 73 -8.74 -18.46 -9.60
C MET A 73 -8.86 -16.95 -9.37
N ALA A 74 -7.74 -16.25 -9.20
CA ALA A 74 -7.74 -14.79 -9.06
C ALA A 74 -8.30 -14.10 -10.33
N LEU A 75 -7.89 -14.57 -11.52
CA LEU A 75 -8.39 -14.05 -12.79
C LEU A 75 -9.88 -14.37 -12.99
N LEU A 76 -10.34 -15.58 -12.66
CA LEU A 76 -11.75 -15.94 -12.76
C LEU A 76 -12.63 -15.04 -11.87
N GLN A 77 -12.21 -14.79 -10.63
CA GLN A 77 -12.93 -13.86 -9.75
C GLN A 77 -12.90 -12.43 -10.29
N PHE A 78 -11.77 -11.99 -10.84
CA PHE A 78 -11.66 -10.68 -11.46
C PHE A 78 -12.62 -10.51 -12.65
N MET A 79 -12.74 -11.53 -13.51
CA MET A 79 -13.70 -11.56 -14.62
C MET A 79 -15.14 -11.53 -14.11
N GLN A 80 -15.45 -12.30 -13.06
CA GLN A 80 -16.78 -12.34 -12.45
C GLN A 80 -17.18 -11.02 -11.78
N ALA A 81 -16.20 -10.23 -11.32
CA ALA A 81 -16.41 -8.89 -10.79
C ALA A 81 -16.83 -7.86 -11.86
N GLY A 82 -16.83 -8.24 -13.16
CA GLY A 82 -17.32 -7.40 -14.25
C GLY A 82 -16.45 -6.18 -14.55
N LYS A 83 -15.18 -6.17 -14.13
CA LYS A 83 -14.25 -5.06 -14.39
C LYS A 83 -13.61 -5.20 -15.79
N PRO A 84 -13.51 -4.12 -16.58
CA PRO A 84 -12.99 -4.20 -17.95
C PRO A 84 -11.46 -4.33 -18.02
N LYS A 85 -10.74 -3.85 -17.00
CA LYS A 85 -9.28 -3.93 -16.90
C LYS A 85 -8.84 -3.82 -15.43
N VAL A 86 -7.65 -4.36 -15.13
CA VAL A 86 -6.98 -4.12 -13.84
C VAL A 86 -6.70 -2.62 -13.65
N ALA A 87 -6.59 -2.20 -12.39
CA ALA A 87 -6.32 -0.81 -12.02
C ALA A 87 -4.97 -0.32 -12.55
#